data_AF-A0A1Y2WA95-F1
#
_entry.id   AF-A0A1Y2WA95-F1
#
_cell.length_a   1.000
_cell.length_b   1.000
_cell.length_c   1.000
_cell.angle_alpha   90.00
_cell.angle_beta   90.00
_cell.angle_gamma   90.00
#
_symmetry.space_group_name_H-M   'P 1'
#
loop_
_entity.id
_entity.type
_entity.pdbx_description
1 polymer ?
#
loop_
_entity_poly.entity_id
_entity_poly.type
_entity_poly.pdbx_seq_one_letter_code
_entity_poly.pdbx_strand_id
1 'polypeptide(L)'
;MANHYPILGELDTENLQCRDFLGPGSRSGSQRIHKRFLNGSPDYINLSLDIDIISPEAESAFVTIPTALISRETLNYLGLSQDKANELWDTWTNWLAVCNGRETDPPDGYLQFTFYYFITTRLISMRTPGVKTMLRGTDVLTSAA
;
A
#
# COMPACT_ATOMS: atom_id res chain seq x y z
N MET A 1 10.95 13.75 1.46
CA MET A 1 10.74 13.06 0.16
C MET A 1 9.26 13.11 -0.13
N ALA A 2 8.86 13.65 -1.28
CA ALA A 2 7.45 13.84 -1.61
C ALA A 2 6.76 12.48 -1.80
N ASN A 3 5.73 12.21 -0.99
CA ASN A 3 4.83 11.07 -1.13
C ASN A 3 4.09 11.22 -2.46
N HIS A 4 4.63 10.68 -3.56
CA HIS A 4 4.11 10.93 -4.90
C HIS A 4 2.74 10.28 -5.18
N TYR A 5 2.18 9.52 -4.24
CA TYR A 5 0.92 8.81 -4.39
C TYR A 5 0.12 8.79 -3.09
N PRO A 6 -0.38 9.93 -2.59
CA PRO A 6 -1.26 9.94 -1.42
C PRO A 6 -2.54 9.15 -1.73
N ILE A 7 -3.07 8.44 -0.73
CA ILE A 7 -4.32 7.68 -0.91
C ILE A 7 -5.53 8.60 -0.97
N LEU A 8 -5.53 9.68 -0.18
CA LEU A 8 -6.58 10.68 -0.16
C LEU A 8 -6.08 11.95 -0.85
N GLY A 9 -6.95 12.61 -1.61
CA GLY A 9 -6.64 13.96 -2.11
C GLY A 9 -6.48 14.94 -0.95
N GLU A 10 -5.76 16.04 -1.17
CA GLU A 10 -5.54 17.07 -0.14
C GLU A 10 -6.86 17.62 0.41
N LEU A 11 -7.80 17.97 -0.48
CA LEU A 11 -9.10 18.51 -0.10
C LEU A 11 -9.95 17.48 0.68
N ASP A 12 -9.89 16.20 0.31
CA ASP A 12 -10.60 15.13 1.03
C ASP A 12 -9.98 14.91 2.41
N THR A 13 -8.65 14.95 2.49
CA THR A 13 -7.89 14.85 3.74
C THR A 13 -8.30 15.95 4.71
N GLU A 14 -8.30 17.20 4.25
CA GLU A 14 -8.71 18.35 5.06
C GLU A 14 -10.18 18.25 5.49
N ASN A 15 -11.08 17.87 4.57
CA ASN A 15 -12.51 17.74 4.90
C ASN A 15 -12.76 16.68 5.97
N LEU A 16 -12.11 15.52 5.85
CA LEU A 16 -12.28 14.43 6.80
C LEU A 16 -11.62 14.73 8.15
N GLN A 17 -10.47 15.40 8.16
CA GLN A 17 -9.80 15.84 9.40
C GLN A 17 -10.63 16.88 10.15
N CYS A 18 -11.18 17.89 9.46
CA CYS A 18 -12.02 18.91 10.09
C CYS A 18 -13.29 18.35 10.74
N ARG A 19 -13.65 17.10 10.44
CA ARG A 19 -14.86 16.42 10.92
C ARG A 19 -14.54 15.21 11.80
N ASP A 20 -13.29 15.06 12.22
CA ASP A 20 -12.79 13.93 13.03
C ASP A 20 -13.02 12.53 12.42
N PHE A 21 -13.19 12.47 11.09
CA PHE A 21 -13.30 11.20 10.33
C PHE A 21 -11.97 10.68 9.79
N LEU A 22 -10.90 11.46 9.99
CA LEU A 22 -9.54 11.11 9.62
C LEU A 22 -8.58 11.58 10.72
N GLY A 23 -7.66 10.71 11.13
CA GLY A 23 -6.65 11.06 12.11
C GLY A 23 -5.44 10.13 12.10
N PRO A 24 -4.51 10.31 13.04
CA PRO A 24 -3.24 9.59 13.03
C PRO A 24 -3.45 8.07 13.20
N GLY A 25 -2.64 7.30 12.47
CA GLY A 25 -2.54 5.85 12.64
C GLY A 25 -1.66 5.47 13.82
N SER A 26 -1.68 4.19 14.16
CA SER A 26 -0.80 3.63 15.21
C SER A 26 0.68 3.54 14.78
N ARG A 27 0.99 3.80 13.51
CA ARG A 27 2.35 3.72 12.95
C ARG A 27 2.62 4.94 12.08
N SER A 28 3.90 5.31 11.97
CA SER A 28 4.33 6.29 10.96
C SER A 28 3.95 5.79 9.56
N GLY A 29 3.45 6.69 8.71
CA GLY A 29 3.00 6.33 7.36
C GLY A 29 1.62 5.67 7.29
N SER A 30 0.88 5.62 8.40
CA SER A 30 -0.51 5.19 8.43
C SER A 30 -1.43 6.23 9.07
N GLN A 31 -2.72 6.13 8.73
CA GLN A 31 -3.80 7.00 9.20
C GLN A 31 -5.05 6.17 9.46
N ARG A 32 -5.92 6.64 10.34
CA ARG A 32 -7.23 6.02 10.61
C ARG A 32 -8.30 6.80 9.89
N ILE A 33 -9.15 6.11 9.14
CA ILE A 33 -10.31 6.68 8.46
C ILE A 33 -11.59 6.00 8.95
N HIS A 34 -12.67 6.76 9.09
CA HIS A 34 -13.97 6.21 9.42
C HIS A 34 -14.48 5.32 8.27
N LYS A 35 -14.85 4.07 8.56
CA LYS A 35 -15.14 3.00 7.58
C LYS A 35 -16.23 3.38 6.58
N ARG A 36 -17.16 4.26 6.95
CA ARG A 36 -18.22 4.77 6.04
C ARG A 36 -17.67 5.52 4.82
N PHE A 37 -16.48 6.10 4.92
CA PHE A 37 -15.80 6.77 3.81
C PHE A 37 -14.84 5.85 3.05
N LEU A 38 -14.71 4.59 3.45
CA LEU A 38 -13.92 3.60 2.75
C LEU A 38 -14.79 2.85 1.72
N ASN A 39 -14.56 3.13 0.43
CA ASN A 39 -15.12 2.44 -0.74
C ASN A 39 -16.66 2.33 -0.80
N GLY A 40 -17.41 3.11 -0.01
CA GLY A 40 -18.87 3.08 -0.04
C GLY A 40 -19.48 1.70 0.25
N SER A 41 -18.80 0.87 1.05
CA SER A 41 -19.31 -0.47 1.37
C SER A 41 -20.71 -0.38 2.00
N PRO A 42 -21.70 -1.16 1.52
CA PRO A 42 -23.04 -1.18 2.09
C PRO A 42 -23.02 -1.60 3.57
N ASP A 43 -22.02 -2.39 3.98
CA ASP A 43 -21.84 -2.83 5.36
C ASP A 43 -21.57 -1.68 6.33
N TYR A 44 -21.09 -0.54 5.83
CA TYR A 44 -20.66 0.61 6.64
C TYR A 44 -21.61 1.80 6.57
N ILE A 45 -22.68 1.72 5.77
CA ILE A 45 -23.62 2.85 5.57
C ILE A 45 -24.37 3.22 6.86
N ASN A 46 -24.61 2.22 7.73
CA ASN A 46 -25.31 2.36 9.00
C ASN A 46 -24.40 2.65 10.20
N LEU A 47 -23.08 2.78 9.99
CA LEU A 47 -22.18 3.17 11.06
C LEU A 47 -22.48 4.61 11.50
N SER A 48 -22.63 4.80 12.81
CA SER A 48 -22.85 6.11 13.40
C SER A 48 -21.67 7.04 13.09
N LEU A 49 -21.99 8.27 12.70
CA LEU A 49 -20.99 9.31 12.46
C LEU A 49 -20.59 10.06 13.75
N ASP A 50 -21.27 9.81 14.87
CA ASP A 50 -21.02 10.50 16.13
C ASP A 50 -19.98 9.76 17.00
N ILE A 51 -19.18 8.88 16.39
CA ILE A 51 -18.12 8.13 17.07
C ILE A 51 -16.83 8.92 16.95
N ASP A 52 -16.34 9.40 18.10
CA ASP A 52 -15.07 10.08 18.20
C ASP A 52 -13.91 9.09 17.95
N ILE A 53 -12.91 9.51 17.18
CA ILE A 53 -11.72 8.72 16.83
C ILE A 53 -10.90 8.26 18.04
N ILE A 54 -10.97 8.99 19.17
CA ILE A 54 -10.28 8.63 20.42
C ILE A 54 -11.12 7.72 21.33
N SER A 55 -12.39 7.47 21.00
CA SER A 55 -13.28 6.68 21.84
C SER A 55 -12.97 5.18 21.76
N PRO A 56 -13.35 4.37 22.76
CA PRO A 56 -13.23 2.91 22.69
C PRO A 56 -13.99 2.30 21.51
N GLU A 57 -15.11 2.91 21.11
CA GLU A 57 -15.94 2.48 19.99
C GLU A 57 -15.27 2.71 18.63
N ALA A 58 -14.23 3.55 18.58
CA ALA A 58 -13.49 3.88 17.36
C ALA A 58 -12.88 2.65 16.69
N GLU A 59 -12.50 1.60 17.43
CA GLU A 59 -11.98 0.35 16.85
C GLU A 59 -13.00 -0.34 15.93
N SER A 60 -14.29 -0.18 16.23
CA SER A 60 -15.36 -0.75 15.41
C SER A 60 -15.70 0.12 14.20
N ALA A 61 -15.53 1.44 14.31
CA ALA A 61 -15.95 2.43 13.31
C ALA A 61 -14.82 2.90 12.38
N PHE A 62 -13.57 2.81 12.81
CA PHE A 62 -12.39 3.27 12.07
C PHE A 62 -11.53 2.11 11.61
N VAL A 63 -10.78 2.34 10.54
CA VAL A 63 -9.81 1.39 9.99
C VAL A 63 -8.50 2.11 9.71
N THR A 64 -7.40 1.42 9.96
CA THR A 64 -6.06 1.95 9.66
C THR A 64 -5.72 1.65 8.21
N ILE A 65 -5.40 2.69 7.45
CA ILE A 65 -4.94 2.63 6.06
C ILE A 65 -3.54 3.28 5.95
N PRO A 66 -2.75 2.94 4.92
CA PRO A 66 -1.52 3.69 4.64
C PRO A 66 -1.83 5.13 4.24
N THR A 67 -0.86 6.04 4.38
CA THR A 67 -0.98 7.41 3.88
C THR A 67 -0.68 7.51 2.38
N ALA A 68 0.15 6.60 1.86
CA ALA A 68 0.58 6.58 0.46
C ALA A 68 0.47 5.17 -0.14
N LEU A 69 0.07 5.09 -1.42
CA LEU A 69 -0.10 3.84 -2.17
C LEU A 69 1.21 3.05 -2.25
N ILE A 70 2.33 3.73 -2.49
CA ILE A 70 3.66 3.13 -2.54
C ILE A 70 4.36 3.41 -1.21
N SER A 71 4.22 2.48 -0.27
CA SER A 71 4.82 2.57 1.06
C SER A 71 5.02 1.18 1.67
N ARG A 72 5.87 1.12 2.70
CA ARG A 72 6.01 -0.06 3.55
C ARG A 72 4.70 -0.40 4.26
N GLU A 73 3.93 0.60 4.62
CA GLU A 73 2.63 0.48 5.28
C GLU A 73 1.58 -0.14 4.35
N THR A 74 1.65 0.12 3.04
CA THR A 74 0.85 -0.61 2.04
C THR A 74 1.15 -2.10 2.06
N LEU A 75 2.42 -2.51 2.15
CA LEU A 75 2.78 -3.92 2.23
C LEU A 75 2.16 -4.59 3.47
N ASN A 76 2.19 -3.91 4.62
CA ASN A 76 1.50 -4.37 5.83
C ASN A 76 -0.03 -4.42 5.65
N TYR A 77 -0.62 -3.40 5.04
CA TYR A 77 -2.07 -3.33 4.79
C TYR A 77 -2.56 -4.46 3.89
N LEU A 78 -1.73 -4.92 2.95
CA LEU A 78 -2.00 -6.09 2.10
C LEU A 78 -1.91 -7.44 2.85
N GLY A 79 -1.62 -7.43 4.15
CA GLY A 79 -1.58 -8.63 5.00
C GLY A 79 -0.22 -9.31 5.10
N LEU A 80 0.87 -8.66 4.66
CA LEU A 80 2.21 -9.18 4.87
C LEU A 80 2.64 -9.01 6.33
N SER A 81 3.46 -9.95 6.81
CA SER A 81 4.13 -9.80 8.11
C SER A 81 5.08 -8.59 8.07
N GLN A 82 5.38 -8.02 9.23
CA GLN A 82 6.28 -6.86 9.33
C GLN A 82 7.65 -7.16 8.73
N ASP A 83 8.21 -8.34 9.02
CA ASP A 83 9.50 -8.75 8.48
C ASP A 83 9.47 -8.83 6.95
N LYS A 84 8.40 -9.38 6.38
CA LYS A 84 8.26 -9.48 4.93
C LYS A 84 8.01 -8.14 4.27
N ALA A 85 7.22 -7.26 4.91
CA ALA A 85 7.02 -5.89 4.47
C ALA A 85 8.34 -5.11 4.46
N ASN A 86 9.18 -5.26 5.49
CA ASN A 86 10.51 -4.66 5.54
C ASN A 86 11.40 -5.20 4.41
N GLU A 87 11.51 -6.52 4.24
CA GLU A 87 12.31 -7.14 3.18
C GLU A 87 11.94 -6.64 1.78
N LEU A 88 10.64 -6.63 1.46
CA LEU A 88 10.15 -6.18 0.15
C LEU A 88 10.31 -4.66 -0.03
N TRP A 89 10.09 -3.88 1.02
CA TRP A 89 10.30 -2.44 0.97
C TRP A 89 11.78 -2.09 0.77
N ASP A 90 12.69 -2.77 1.45
CA ASP A 90 14.13 -2.60 1.27
C ASP A 90 14.55 -2.98 -0.15
N THR A 91 13.97 -4.05 -0.71
CA THR A 91 14.19 -4.44 -2.10
C THR A 91 13.69 -3.38 -3.08
N TRP A 92 12.50 -2.82 -2.85
CA TRP A 92 11.94 -1.77 -3.69
C TRP A 92 12.75 -0.47 -3.59
N THR A 93 13.12 -0.04 -2.38
CA THR A 93 13.80 1.25 -2.15
C THR A 93 15.26 1.25 -2.58
N ASN A 94 15.94 0.10 -2.47
CA ASN A 94 17.34 -0.07 -2.86
C ASN A 94 17.52 -0.73 -4.23
N TRP A 95 16.45 -0.81 -5.04
CA TRP A 95 16.52 -1.35 -6.39
C TRP A 95 17.55 -0.56 -7.21
N LEU A 96 18.61 -1.23 -7.66
CA LEU A 96 19.61 -0.62 -8.53
C LEU A 96 19.03 -0.46 -9.94
N ALA A 97 18.79 0.77 -10.37
CA ALA A 97 18.19 1.13 -11.66
C ALA A 97 19.11 0.88 -12.88
N VAL A 98 19.90 -0.19 -12.87
CA VAL A 98 20.95 -0.45 -13.88
C VAL A 98 20.34 -0.88 -15.23
N CYS A 99 19.12 -1.44 -15.23
CA CYS A 99 18.48 -1.92 -16.46
C CYS A 99 17.01 -1.52 -16.60
N ASN A 100 16.29 -1.37 -15.49
CA ASN A 100 14.89 -0.96 -15.46
C ASN A 100 14.66 -0.10 -14.21
N GLY A 101 13.99 1.04 -14.36
CA GLY A 101 13.61 1.91 -13.26
C GLY A 101 12.37 1.43 -12.53
N ARG A 102 12.05 2.08 -11.42
CA ARG A 102 10.77 1.97 -10.72
C ARG A 102 9.82 3.04 -11.23
N GLU A 103 8.52 2.84 -11.05
CA GLU A 103 7.52 3.90 -11.32
C GLU A 103 7.70 5.16 -10.46
N THR A 104 8.53 5.09 -9.42
CA THR A 104 8.89 6.23 -8.56
C THR A 104 10.19 6.92 -9.00
N ASP A 105 10.91 6.35 -9.97
CA ASP A 105 12.13 6.94 -10.51
C ASP A 105 11.79 8.00 -11.57
N PRO A 106 12.65 9.02 -11.76
CA PRO A 106 12.48 9.99 -12.84
C PRO A 106 12.36 9.28 -14.21
N PRO A 107 11.55 9.82 -15.12
CA PRO A 107 11.44 9.28 -16.46
C PRO A 107 12.79 9.40 -17.18
N ASP A 108 13.40 8.26 -17.48
CA ASP A 108 14.71 8.14 -18.13
C ASP A 108 14.62 7.46 -19.52
N GLY A 109 13.40 7.12 -19.95
CA GLY A 109 13.12 6.44 -21.22
C GLY A 109 13.27 4.92 -21.15
N TYR A 110 13.65 4.35 -20.01
CA TYR A 110 13.69 2.90 -19.80
C TYR A 110 12.34 2.36 -19.32
N LEU A 111 12.16 1.03 -19.41
CA LEU A 111 10.98 0.36 -18.88
C LEU A 111 10.94 0.55 -17.35
N GLN A 112 9.83 1.10 -16.87
CA GLN A 112 9.59 1.26 -15.44
C GLN A 112 8.71 0.12 -14.91
N PHE A 113 9.16 -0.50 -13.81
CA PHE A 113 8.38 -1.49 -13.08
C PHE A 113 7.40 -0.80 -12.13
N THR A 114 6.13 -1.21 -12.20
CA THR A 114 5.12 -0.73 -11.25
C THR A 114 5.26 -1.43 -9.90
N PHE A 115 4.92 -0.74 -8.82
CA PHE A 115 4.90 -1.31 -7.48
C PHE A 115 3.89 -2.46 -7.40
N TYR A 116 2.76 -2.34 -8.12
CA TYR A 116 1.79 -3.41 -8.28
C TYR A 116 2.39 -4.68 -8.89
N TYR A 117 3.11 -4.55 -10.01
CA TYR A 117 3.76 -5.69 -10.66
C TYR A 117 4.81 -6.32 -9.74
N PHE A 118 5.62 -5.49 -9.07
CA PHE A 118 6.62 -5.94 -8.11
C PHE A 118 5.99 -6.79 -6.98
N ILE A 119 4.93 -6.29 -6.34
CA ILE A 119 4.25 -6.99 -5.25
C ILE A 119 3.61 -8.28 -5.74
N THR A 120 2.81 -8.22 -6.80
CA THR A 120 2.06 -9.39 -7.30
C THR A 120 3.00 -10.52 -7.70
N THR A 121 4.11 -10.21 -8.36
CA THR A 121 5.14 -11.19 -8.72
C THR A 121 5.72 -11.89 -7.48
N ARG A 122 6.01 -11.14 -6.41
CA ARG A 122 6.55 -11.70 -5.16
C ARG A 122 5.50 -12.51 -4.40
N LEU A 123 4.25 -12.06 -4.37
CA LEU A 123 3.12 -12.79 -3.78
C LEU A 123 2.89 -14.14 -4.47
N ILE A 124 2.94 -14.17 -5.80
CA ILE A 124 2.81 -15.41 -6.58
C ILE A 124 3.96 -16.37 -6.27
N SER A 125 5.20 -15.89 -6.29
CA SER A 125 6.37 -16.72 -5.98
C SER A 125 6.32 -17.34 -4.58
N MET A 126 5.75 -16.64 -3.60
CA MET A 126 5.55 -17.18 -2.25
C MET A 126 4.50 -18.28 -2.16
N ARG A 127 3.49 -18.28 -3.03
CA ARG A 127 2.42 -19.31 -3.05
C ARG A 127 2.86 -20.59 -3.76
N THR A 128 3.89 -20.53 -4.60
CA THR A 128 4.38 -21.67 -5.38
C THR A 128 5.89 -21.82 -5.19
N PRO A 129 6.35 -22.40 -4.08
CA PRO A 129 7.77 -22.63 -3.83
C PRO A 129 8.32 -23.55 -4.93
N GLY A 130 9.14 -23.00 -5.83
CA GLY A 130 9.67 -23.72 -7.00
C GLY A 130 9.52 -22.96 -8.31
N VAL A 131 8.56 -22.03 -8.41
CA VAL A 131 8.50 -21.08 -9.53
C VAL A 131 9.49 -19.95 -9.25
N LYS A 132 10.73 -20.12 -9.72
CA LYS A 132 11.66 -18.98 -9.85
C LYS A 132 11.11 -18.07 -10.93
N THR A 133 10.37 -17.03 -10.55
CA THR A 133 10.13 -15.91 -11.46
C THR A 133 11.46 -15.18 -11.64
N MET A 134 12.29 -15.65 -12.59
CA MET A 134 13.44 -14.90 -13.04
C MET A 134 12.92 -13.67 -13.77
N LEU A 135 13.14 -12.50 -13.19
CA LEU A 135 13.10 -11.24 -13.92
C LEU A 135 14.37 -11.21 -14.78
N ARG A 136 14.32 -11.86 -15.94
CA ARG A 136 15.28 -11.61 -17.01
C ARG A 136 14.50 -11.07 -18.20
N GLY A 137 14.96 -9.92 -18.70
CA GLY A 137 14.40 -9.30 -19.88
C GLY A 137 14.22 -10.33 -20.99
N THR A 138 13.02 -10.28 -21.56
CA THR A 138 12.63 -10.71 -22.90
C THR A 138 12.20 -12.15 -23.20
N ASP A 139 12.14 -13.14 -22.29
CA ASP A 139 11.46 -14.41 -22.65
C ASP A 139 10.84 -15.17 -21.46
N VAL A 140 9.57 -15.56 -21.61
CA VAL A 140 8.88 -16.47 -20.70
C VAL A 140 9.21 -17.91 -21.12
N LEU A 141 10.11 -18.56 -20.39
CA LEU A 141 10.25 -20.01 -20.42
C LEU A 141 9.90 -20.58 -19.05
N THR A 142 8.73 -21.20 -18.97
CA THR A 142 8.36 -22.13 -17.90
C THR A 142 9.22 -23.38 -18.01
N SER A 143 10.09 -23.63 -17.02
CA SER A 143 10.68 -24.95 -16.79
C SER A 143 10.10 -25.48 -15.48
N ALA A 144 9.41 -26.62 -15.58
CA ALA A 144 9.14 -27.47 -14.44
C ALA A 144 10.44 -28.22 -14.11
N ALA A 145 10.74 -28.34 -12.81
CA ALA A 145 11.76 -29.26 -12.30
C ALA A 145 11.20 -30.68 -12.22
#